data_AF-A0A7X0M4F4-F1
#
_entry.id   AF-A0A7X0M4F4-F1
#
_cell.length_a   1.000
_cell.length_b   1.000
_cell.length_c   1.000
_cell.angle_alpha   90.00
_cell.angle_beta   90.00
_cell.angle_gamma   90.00
#
_symmetry.space_group_name_H-M   'P 1'
#
loop_
_entity.id
_entity.type
_entity.pdbx_description
1 polymer ?
#
loop_
_entity_poly.entity_id
_entity_poly.type
_entity_poly.pdbx_seq_one_letter_code
_entity_poly.pdbx_strand_id
1 'polypeptide(L)'
;MDAMTTRALGDEGGEPQEPGERAKLSRLRDSLERLGMRADLHEEMPALTVRCPGAGPPVWVFVGYGGGYFSWQSAEKRHPVGDVPGAAVALAEYVTGRVF
;
A
#
# COMPACT_ATOMS: atom_id res chain seq x y z
N MET A 1 -19.34 -27.73 -35.24
CA MET A 1 -17.94 -27.39 -35.54
C MET A 1 -17.51 -26.35 -34.53
N ASP A 2 -16.68 -26.81 -33.60
CA ASP A 2 -16.16 -26.12 -32.41
C ASP A 2 -15.18 -24.96 -32.69
N ALA A 3 -14.98 -24.18 -31.61
CA ALA A 3 -13.74 -23.57 -31.09
C ALA A 3 -13.69 -22.02 -30.94
N MET A 4 -13.86 -21.60 -29.66
CA MET A 4 -13.02 -20.71 -28.82
C MET A 4 -12.43 -19.41 -29.44
N THR A 5 -12.50 -18.23 -28.83
CA THR A 5 -12.12 -17.94 -27.44
C THR A 5 -12.70 -16.60 -26.90
N THR A 6 -13.16 -16.69 -25.66
CA THR A 6 -13.34 -15.72 -24.56
C THR A 6 -12.64 -14.34 -24.63
N ARG A 7 -13.42 -13.26 -24.47
CA ARG A 7 -13.42 -12.46 -23.21
C ARG A 7 -14.63 -11.53 -23.09
N ALA A 8 -15.52 -11.87 -22.15
CA ALA A 8 -16.45 -10.94 -21.52
C ALA A 8 -15.83 -10.40 -20.21
N LEU A 9 -16.49 -9.39 -19.62
CA LEU A 9 -16.18 -8.54 -18.46
C LEU A 9 -15.26 -7.37 -18.79
N GLY A 10 -15.63 -6.11 -18.54
CA GLY A 10 -16.77 -5.60 -17.77
C GLY A 10 -16.34 -4.30 -17.10
N ASP A 11 -17.32 -3.40 -16.97
CA ASP A 11 -17.36 -2.31 -16.00
C ASP A 11 -16.47 -1.08 -16.23
N GLU A 12 -17.09 -0.05 -16.82
CA GLU A 12 -16.69 1.35 -16.66
C GLU A 12 -16.99 1.81 -15.21
N GLY A 13 -16.26 1.26 -14.25
CA GLY A 13 -16.32 1.59 -12.82
C GLY A 13 -15.22 2.56 -12.42
N GLY A 14 -15.10 3.70 -13.12
CA GLY A 14 -14.24 4.80 -12.69
C GLY A 14 -14.90 5.60 -11.57
N GLU A 15 -15.19 4.96 -10.43
CA GLU A 15 -15.67 5.70 -9.24
C GLU A 15 -14.56 6.66 -8.78
N PRO A 16 -14.88 7.90 -8.37
CA PRO A 16 -13.90 8.87 -7.89
C PRO A 16 -13.24 8.37 -6.60
N GLN A 17 -12.10 7.72 -6.76
CA GLN A 17 -11.24 7.21 -5.72
C GLN A 17 -10.08 8.22 -5.47
N GLU A 18 -9.67 8.72 -4.29
CA GLU A 18 -10.20 8.64 -2.92
C GLU A 18 -9.59 9.76 -2.01
N PRO A 19 -10.39 10.62 -1.36
CA PRO A 19 -9.98 11.24 -0.09
C PRO A 19 -9.77 10.19 1.02
N GLY A 20 -10.36 8.99 0.88
CA GLY A 20 -10.20 7.84 1.78
C GLY A 20 -8.81 7.17 1.72
N GLU A 21 -8.30 6.90 0.51
CA GLU A 21 -6.89 6.72 0.09
C GLU A 21 -5.90 7.37 1.00
N ARG A 22 -5.83 8.67 0.80
CA ARG A 22 -4.85 9.50 1.45
C ARG A 22 -5.01 9.50 2.97
N ALA A 23 -6.25 9.42 3.46
CA ALA A 23 -6.52 9.31 4.90
C ALA A 23 -6.01 7.97 5.48
N LYS A 24 -6.22 6.84 4.79
CA LYS A 24 -5.70 5.52 5.19
C LYS A 24 -4.17 5.53 5.20
N LEU A 25 -3.55 6.06 4.15
CA LEU A 25 -2.09 6.16 4.04
C LEU A 25 -1.51 7.14 5.07
N SER A 26 -2.21 8.22 5.42
CA SER A 26 -1.81 9.13 6.49
C SER A 26 -1.80 8.42 7.85
N ARG A 27 -2.82 7.62 8.15
CA ARG A 27 -2.86 6.82 9.39
C ARG A 27 -1.70 5.82 9.45
N LEU A 28 -1.38 5.20 8.30
CA LEU A 28 -0.23 4.30 8.20
C LEU A 28 1.10 5.07 8.42
N ARG A 29 1.25 6.25 7.81
CA ARG A 29 2.42 7.14 8.04
C ARG A 29 2.59 7.44 9.53
N ASP A 30 1.54 7.91 10.20
CA ASP A 30 1.60 8.27 11.62
C ASP A 30 2.00 7.06 12.49
N SER A 31 1.54 5.85 12.14
CA SER A 31 1.93 4.62 12.83
C SER A 31 3.38 4.21 12.57
N LEU A 32 3.89 4.42 11.36
CA LEU A 32 5.30 4.18 11.00
C LEU A 32 6.24 5.16 11.70
N GLU A 33 5.87 6.44 11.78
CA GLU A 33 6.64 7.46 12.48
C GLU A 33 6.76 7.16 13.98
N ARG A 34 5.72 6.60 14.61
CA ARG A 34 5.78 6.11 15.99
C ARG A 34 6.77 4.95 16.19
N LEU A 35 7.05 4.19 15.14
CA LEU A 35 8.09 3.14 15.13
C LEU A 35 9.47 3.70 14.75
N GLY A 36 9.60 5.02 14.58
CA GLY A 36 10.83 5.68 14.15
C GLY A 36 11.15 5.52 12.67
N MET A 37 10.19 5.04 11.86
CA MET A 37 10.36 4.94 10.41
C MET A 37 10.02 6.28 9.75
N ARG A 38 10.83 6.68 8.76
CA ARG A 38 10.56 7.88 7.97
C ARG A 38 9.65 7.51 6.79
N ALA A 39 8.45 8.08 6.77
CA ALA A 39 7.46 7.85 5.74
C ALA A 39 6.91 9.19 5.21
N ASP A 40 6.85 9.33 3.89
CA ASP A 40 6.45 10.56 3.20
C ASP A 40 5.25 10.26 2.29
N LEU A 41 4.15 11.01 2.44
CA LEU A 41 3.00 10.92 1.52
C LEU A 41 3.30 11.63 0.21
N HIS A 42 2.90 11.04 -0.91
CA HIS A 42 2.98 11.71 -2.19
C HIS A 42 1.90 12.80 -2.31
N GLU A 43 2.24 13.89 -3.01
CA GLU A 43 1.33 15.04 -3.18
C GLU A 43 0.32 14.83 -4.29
N GLU A 44 0.78 14.26 -5.41
CA GLU A 44 0.00 14.11 -6.64
C GLU A 44 -0.77 12.79 -6.75
N MET A 45 -0.49 11.80 -5.90
CA MET A 45 -1.12 10.48 -5.96
C MET A 45 -1.28 9.86 -4.56
N PRO A 46 -2.27 8.99 -4.33
CA PRO A 46 -2.47 8.31 -3.05
C PRO A 46 -1.41 7.20 -2.87
N ALA A 47 -0.19 7.62 -2.56
CA ALA A 47 0.94 6.73 -2.29
C ALA A 47 1.72 7.19 -1.06
N LEU A 48 2.32 6.24 -0.36
CA LEU A 48 3.24 6.48 0.74
C LEU A 48 4.61 5.91 0.38
N THR A 49 5.65 6.71 0.59
CA THR A 49 7.04 6.29 0.42
C THR A 49 7.64 6.04 1.80
N VAL A 50 8.14 4.83 2.06
CA VAL A 50 8.81 4.49 3.33
C VAL A 50 10.29 4.32 3.07
N ARG A 51 11.11 5.07 3.81
CA ARG A 51 12.56 5.04 3.62
C ARG A 51 13.15 3.85 4.37
N CYS A 52 13.96 3.07 3.66
CA CYS A 52 14.75 2.01 4.27
C CYS A 52 15.89 2.65 5.08
N PRO A 53 16.12 2.24 6.34
CA PRO A 53 17.29 2.67 7.08
C PRO A 53 18.55 2.05 6.45
N GLY A 54 19.27 2.84 5.65
CA GLY A 54 20.44 2.41 4.89
C GLY A 54 20.48 3.00 3.47
N ALA A 55 21.18 2.35 2.55
CA ALA A 55 21.30 2.76 1.14
C ALA A 55 20.31 2.05 0.20
N GLY A 56 19.28 1.38 0.75
CA GLY A 56 18.27 0.70 -0.04
C GLY A 56 17.27 1.67 -0.70
N PRO A 57 16.65 1.28 -1.83
CA PRO A 57 15.60 2.09 -2.44
C PRO A 57 14.40 2.22 -1.49
N PRO A 58 13.67 3.35 -1.52
CA PRO A 58 12.48 3.50 -0.72
C PRO A 58 11.37 2.57 -1.21
N VAL A 59 10.51 2.13 -0.29
CA VAL A 59 9.37 1.26 -0.58
C VAL A 59 8.14 2.11 -0.83
N TRP A 60 7.49 1.83 -1.95
CA TRP A 60 6.20 2.43 -2.30
C TRP A 60 5.05 1.58 -1.77
N VAL A 61 4.13 2.25 -1.09
CA VAL A 61 2.91 1.65 -0.54
C VAL A 61 1.71 2.36 -1.13
N PHE A 62 0.75 1.57 -1.60
CA PHE A 62 -0.51 2.04 -2.13
C PHE A 62 -1.64 1.37 -1.37
N VAL A 63 -2.83 1.96 -1.43
CA VAL A 63 -4.04 1.23 -1.07
C VAL A 63 -4.58 0.60 -2.36
N GLY A 64 -4.89 -0.69 -2.30
CA GLY A 64 -5.36 -1.45 -3.45
C GLY A 64 -6.54 -2.35 -3.08
N TYR A 65 -6.97 -3.16 -4.05
CA TYR A 65 -8.05 -4.13 -3.89
C TYR A 65 -9.35 -3.49 -3.37
N GLY A 66 -9.84 -2.47 -4.09
CA GLY A 66 -11.06 -1.74 -3.72
C GLY A 66 -10.95 -1.01 -2.38
N GLY A 67 -9.75 -0.50 -2.05
CA GLY A 67 -9.56 0.27 -0.82
C GLY A 67 -9.27 -0.56 0.44
N GLY A 68 -9.18 -1.89 0.35
CA GLY A 68 -9.16 -2.80 1.50
C GLY A 68 -7.79 -3.21 2.04
N TYR A 69 -6.72 -2.99 1.26
CA TYR A 69 -5.37 -3.43 1.63
C TYR A 69 -4.32 -2.36 1.35
N PHE A 70 -3.40 -2.18 2.30
CA PHE A 70 -2.09 -1.59 2.02
C PHE A 70 -1.26 -2.62 1.26
N SER A 71 -0.60 -2.22 0.17
CA SER A 71 0.16 -3.11 -0.70
C SER A 71 1.49 -2.47 -1.08
N TRP A 72 2.56 -3.26 -1.11
CA TRP A 72 3.91 -2.84 -1.50
C TRP A 72 4.61 -3.95 -2.27
N GLN A 73 5.76 -3.61 -2.88
CA GLN A 73 6.54 -4.50 -3.75
C GLN A 73 5.65 -5.18 -4.80
N SER A 74 5.12 -4.38 -5.72
CA SER A 74 4.22 -4.83 -6.79
C SER A 74 2.98 -5.61 -6.30
N ALA A 75 2.52 -5.31 -5.08
CA ALA A 75 1.38 -5.94 -4.41
C ALA A 75 1.55 -7.43 -4.05
N GLU A 76 2.77 -7.98 -4.12
CA GLU A 76 3.08 -9.32 -3.60
C GLU A 76 3.00 -9.34 -2.07
N LYS A 77 3.31 -8.21 -1.43
CA LYS A 77 3.12 -7.98 -0.01
C LYS A 77 1.90 -7.11 0.23
N ARG A 78 1.07 -7.49 1.20
CA ARG A 78 -0.15 -6.75 1.57
C ARG A 78 -0.52 -6.93 3.03
N HIS A 79 -1.23 -5.93 3.56
CA HIS A 79 -1.81 -5.95 4.89
C HIS A 79 -3.18 -5.27 4.89
N PRO A 80 -4.20 -5.81 5.58
CA PRO A 80 -5.52 -5.18 5.64
C PRO A 80 -5.47 -3.76 6.22
N VAL A 81 -6.24 -2.83 5.63
CA VAL A 81 -6.32 -1.43 6.12
C VAL A 81 -6.99 -1.30 7.48
N GLY A 82 -7.75 -2.33 7.90
CA GLY A 82 -8.37 -2.41 9.22
C GLY A 82 -7.37 -2.62 10.36
N ASP A 83 -6.16 -3.07 10.05
CA ASP A 83 -5.08 -3.27 11.03
C ASP A 83 -3.86 -2.43 10.66
N VAL A 84 -3.98 -1.12 10.93
CA VAL A 84 -2.92 -0.14 10.68
C VAL A 84 -1.65 -0.40 11.51
N PRO A 85 -1.73 -0.70 12.83
CA PRO A 85 -0.55 -1.01 13.61
C PRO A 85 0.19 -2.26 13.09
N GLY A 86 -0.54 -3.34 12.78
CA GLY A 86 0.04 -4.54 12.19
C GLY A 86 0.68 -4.28 10.82
N ALA A 87 0.04 -3.45 9.98
CA ALA A 87 0.62 -3.03 8.70
C ALA A 87 1.92 -2.24 8.87
N ALA A 88 1.99 -1.34 9.85
CA ALA A 88 3.19 -0.56 10.14
C ALA A 88 4.34 -1.45 10.63
N VAL A 89 4.06 -2.43 11.49
CA VAL A 89 5.05 -3.42 11.94
C VAL A 89 5.54 -4.24 10.75
N ALA A 90 4.64 -4.89 10.01
CA ALA A 90 5.02 -5.74 8.87
C ALA A 90 5.86 -4.99 7.83
N LEU A 91 5.56 -3.70 7.60
CA LEU A 91 6.33 -2.86 6.70
C LEU A 91 7.68 -2.45 7.29
N ALA A 92 7.74 -2.09 8.58
CA ALA A 92 8.98 -1.82 9.29
C ALA A 92 9.92 -3.04 9.25
N GLU A 93 9.37 -4.23 9.46
CA GLU A 93 10.13 -5.47 9.35
C GLU A 93 10.67 -5.69 7.95
N TYR A 94 9.84 -5.45 6.95
CA TYR A 94 10.24 -5.56 5.55
C TYR A 94 11.38 -4.59 5.18
N VAL A 95 11.31 -3.32 5.59
CA VAL A 95 12.31 -2.31 5.22
C VAL A 95 13.61 -2.41 6.02
N THR A 96 13.57 -2.97 7.24
CA THR A 96 14.74 -3.08 8.11
C THR A 96 15.38 -4.47 8.12
N GLY A 97 14.63 -5.50 7.71
CA GLY A 97 15.01 -6.90 7.88
C GLY A 97 15.04 -7.36 9.35
N ARG A 98 14.38 -6.63 10.27
CA ARG A 98 14.33 -6.93 11.71
C ARG A 98 12.89 -7.16 12.15
N VAL A 99 12.70 -7.95 13.20
CA VAL A 99 11.39 -8.19 13.83
C VAL A 99 11.20 -7.19 14.98
N PHE A 100 9.99 -6.63 15.13
CA PHE A 100 9.66 -5.59 16.13
C PHE A 100 8.73 -6.09 17.23
#